data_AF-A0A955BIE0-F1
#
_entry.id   AF-A0A955BIE0-F1
#
_cell.length_a   1.000
_cell.length_b   1.000
_cell.length_c   1.000
_cell.angle_alpha   90.00
_cell.angle_beta   90.00
_cell.angle_gamma   90.00
#
_symmetry.space_group_name_H-M   'P 1'
#
loop_
_entity.id
_entity.type
_entity.pdbx_description
1 polymer ?
#
loop_
_entity_poly.entity_id
_entity_poly.type
_entity_poly.pdbx_seq_one_letter_code
_entity_poly.pdbx_strand_id
1 'polypeptide(L)'
;GGAQVGFNKNPNLMEMGQMLLSDRLVMRVWFNEAGTNEPVRLQGEPYFRGVSLEQYEFNARNGEWTSRIRSAATGHMLTEPPADAPLVRQKVVMEPSQHDVLFAVAPAFNVRQTPDQVRMWTGSRQLFWVDDNDPMLRRGKLTYTVGTTAIRYGMQSSLVMHEAGSRAGALELNRLEKDRMLEFDPTRMPRLAALAEEILGRQNIDRSNRVLVARTLRNHFHEPGTYTYTLNLDMRRDPSMDPIEAFVAEQRRGHCQFFASALVMMLRSQNIPARLVIGYRSDEYNDMGNYYLVREKHAHAWVECYLEPEQVPDSAFIAGEPGGGAWFRLDPTPGSEETGSVAISDPTLMNRVGNALDYAQLLWQDYVLGRTSGRGEQVEQFLDDLPEDDEPDEEQTASLWER
;
A
#
# COMPACT_ATOMS: atom_id res chain seq x y z
N GLY A 1 23.27 15.62 22.13
CA GLY A 1 21.88 15.11 22.13
C GLY A 1 21.54 14.74 20.70
N GLY A 2 21.30 13.47 20.43
CA GLY A 2 20.89 13.02 19.09
C GLY A 2 19.50 13.58 18.79
N ALA A 3 19.33 14.17 17.62
CA ALA A 3 18.03 14.65 17.17
C ALA A 3 17.08 13.43 17.07
N GLN A 4 15.88 13.55 17.64
CA GLN A 4 14.84 12.52 17.56
C GLN A 4 14.13 12.60 16.21
N VAL A 5 13.66 11.45 15.71
CA VAL A 5 12.84 11.37 14.49
C VAL A 5 11.41 11.83 14.82
N GLY A 6 10.85 12.73 14.03
CA GLY A 6 9.53 13.31 14.27
C GLY A 6 8.46 12.61 13.43
N PHE A 7 7.49 11.92 14.04
CA PHE A 7 6.35 11.31 13.34
C PHE A 7 5.04 11.88 13.89
N ASN A 8 4.28 12.66 13.13
CA ASN A 8 3.04 13.23 13.67
C ASN A 8 1.89 12.21 13.66
N LYS A 9 1.36 11.87 14.84
CA LYS A 9 0.20 10.97 15.02
C LYS A 9 -1.14 11.60 14.65
N ASN A 10 -1.25 12.93 14.69
CA ASN A 10 -2.45 13.70 14.36
C ASN A 10 -2.08 14.72 13.28
N PRO A 11 -2.03 14.29 12.02
CA PRO A 11 -1.60 15.14 10.92
C PRO A 11 -2.53 16.34 10.73
N ASN A 12 -1.94 17.53 10.67
CA ASN A 12 -2.60 18.68 10.08
C ASN A 12 -2.28 18.69 8.58
N LEU A 13 -3.33 18.78 7.73
CA LEU A 13 -3.20 18.82 6.27
C LEU A 13 -2.26 19.93 5.78
N MET A 14 -1.98 20.95 6.59
CA MET A 14 -1.14 22.09 6.22
C MET A 14 0.32 22.01 6.69
N GLU A 15 0.71 20.99 7.49
CA GLU A 15 2.00 21.01 8.23
C GLU A 15 2.99 19.89 7.84
N MET A 16 2.62 18.95 6.95
CA MET A 16 3.44 17.76 6.68
C MET A 16 4.70 18.02 5.81
N GLY A 17 4.76 19.15 5.10
CA GLY A 17 5.77 19.39 4.05
C GLY A 17 7.23 19.30 4.51
N GLN A 18 7.54 19.61 5.78
CA GLN A 18 8.92 19.63 6.26
C GLN A 18 9.53 18.22 6.46
N MET A 19 8.72 17.23 6.83
CA MET A 19 9.21 15.85 6.98
C MET A 19 9.59 15.24 5.63
N LEU A 20 8.81 15.56 4.60
CA LEU A 20 8.99 15.03 3.24
C LEU A 20 10.28 15.51 2.57
N LEU A 21 10.92 16.54 3.12
CA LEU A 21 12.20 17.08 2.66
C LEU A 21 13.42 16.53 3.43
N SER A 22 13.20 15.64 4.40
CA SER A 22 14.26 15.15 5.30
C SER A 22 14.77 13.77 4.93
N ASP A 23 16.08 13.63 4.74
CA ASP A 23 16.78 12.35 4.47
C ASP A 23 17.13 11.56 5.73
N ARG A 24 16.65 11.99 6.90
CA ARG A 24 16.95 11.35 8.17
C ARG A 24 16.39 9.93 8.21
N LEU A 25 17.23 9.00 8.64
CA LEU A 25 16.84 7.61 8.77
C LEU A 25 15.82 7.43 9.89
N VAL A 26 14.76 6.69 9.59
CA VAL A 26 13.69 6.31 10.53
C VAL A 26 13.89 4.88 10.98
N MET A 27 14.07 3.96 10.03
CA MET A 27 14.25 2.54 10.34
C MET A 27 14.92 1.77 9.22
N ARG A 28 15.38 0.57 9.55
CA ARG A 28 15.77 -0.47 8.61
C ARG A 28 14.85 -1.68 8.79
N VAL A 29 14.43 -2.28 7.68
CA VAL A 29 13.52 -3.44 7.73
C VAL A 29 14.07 -4.58 6.89
N TRP A 30 14.25 -5.73 7.53
CA TRP A 30 14.60 -7.00 6.88
C TRP A 30 13.35 -7.85 6.77
N PHE A 31 13.15 -8.45 5.60
CA PHE A 31 12.13 -9.47 5.39
C PHE A 31 12.82 -10.82 5.19
N ASN A 32 12.37 -11.84 5.91
CA ASN A 32 12.87 -13.20 5.79
C ASN A 32 11.72 -14.20 5.82
N GLU A 33 11.74 -15.19 4.93
CA GLU A 33 10.80 -16.32 4.98
C GLU A 33 10.86 -17.01 6.34
N ALA A 34 9.71 -17.31 6.94
CA ALA A 34 9.70 -17.84 8.30
C ALA A 34 10.31 -19.25 8.38
N GLY A 35 10.06 -20.09 7.37
CA GLY A 35 10.55 -21.47 7.33
C GLY A 35 12.04 -21.58 6.98
N THR A 36 12.50 -20.86 5.94
CA THR A 36 13.86 -20.99 5.39
C THR A 36 14.83 -19.93 5.91
N ASN A 37 14.31 -18.83 6.46
CA ASN A 37 15.07 -17.63 6.82
C ASN A 37 15.76 -16.93 5.61
N GLU A 38 15.40 -17.30 4.38
CA GLU A 38 15.90 -16.64 3.18
C GLU A 38 15.40 -15.20 3.10
N PRO A 39 16.24 -14.23 2.68
CA PRO A 39 15.81 -12.85 2.52
C PRO A 39 14.75 -12.71 1.42
N VAL A 40 13.75 -11.87 1.67
CA VAL A 40 12.70 -11.54 0.72
C VAL A 40 12.87 -10.10 0.24
N ARG A 41 13.05 -9.92 -1.07
CA ARG A 41 12.98 -8.61 -1.73
C ARG A 41 11.60 -8.49 -2.38
N LEU A 42 10.89 -7.40 -2.09
CA LEU A 42 9.63 -7.12 -2.74
C LEU A 42 9.88 -6.54 -4.14
N GLN A 43 8.99 -6.90 -5.08
CA GLN A 43 8.97 -6.37 -6.45
C GLN A 43 8.51 -4.91 -6.50
N GLY A 44 7.85 -4.41 -5.45
CA GLY A 44 7.40 -3.03 -5.32
C GLY A 44 7.77 -2.39 -3.99
N GLU A 45 7.27 -1.18 -3.77
CA GLU A 45 7.53 -0.40 -2.57
C GLU A 45 6.71 -0.93 -1.38
N PRO A 46 7.32 -1.46 -0.32
CA PRO A 46 6.59 -1.84 0.89
C PRO A 46 5.92 -0.64 1.57
N TYR A 47 4.65 -0.85 1.95
CA TYR A 47 3.87 0.04 2.80
C TYR A 47 4.00 -0.43 4.26
N PHE A 48 4.73 0.35 5.05
CA PHE A 48 4.88 0.16 6.48
C PHE A 48 3.81 0.94 7.23
N ARG A 49 2.76 0.24 7.63
CA ARG A 49 1.60 0.80 8.33
C ARG A 49 1.97 1.33 9.70
N GLY A 50 1.64 2.58 9.97
CA GLY A 50 1.73 3.21 11.27
C GLY A 50 0.35 3.39 11.89
N VAL A 51 -0.15 4.62 11.88
CA VAL A 51 -1.40 5.04 12.53
C VAL A 51 -2.55 5.02 11.54
N SER A 52 -3.72 4.53 11.95
CA SER A 52 -4.98 4.80 11.24
C SER A 52 -5.76 5.91 11.91
N LEU A 53 -6.45 6.70 11.09
CA LEU A 53 -7.17 7.90 11.49
C LEU A 53 -8.58 7.80 10.92
N GLU A 54 -9.55 7.71 11.82
CA GLU A 54 -10.93 7.43 11.47
C GLU A 54 -11.83 8.66 11.53
N GLN A 55 -11.44 9.69 12.28
CA GLN A 55 -12.26 10.88 12.43
C GLN A 55 -11.59 12.07 11.77
N TYR A 56 -12.40 12.82 11.02
CA TYR A 56 -12.02 14.06 10.39
C TYR A 56 -12.85 15.20 10.98
N GLU A 57 -12.17 16.21 11.52
CA GLU A 57 -12.80 17.42 12.01
C GLU A 57 -12.24 18.62 11.23
N PHE A 58 -13.12 19.58 10.94
CA PHE A 58 -12.76 20.81 10.24
C PHE A 58 -13.17 22.01 11.08
N ASN A 59 -12.27 22.97 11.20
CA ASN A 59 -12.60 24.33 11.60
C ASN A 59 -12.06 25.32 10.55
N ALA A 60 -12.48 26.58 10.61
CA ALA A 60 -12.13 27.59 9.61
C ALA A 60 -10.62 27.78 9.31
N ARG A 61 -9.71 27.20 10.11
CA ARG A 61 -8.25 27.27 9.90
C ARG A 61 -7.64 25.96 9.42
N ASN A 62 -8.13 24.80 9.86
CA ASN A 62 -7.53 23.50 9.52
C ASN A 62 -8.55 22.35 9.38
N GLY A 63 -8.15 21.34 8.62
CA GLY A 63 -8.75 20.00 8.64
C GLY A 63 -7.78 19.07 9.36
N GLU A 64 -8.27 18.38 10.39
CA GLU A 64 -7.47 17.52 11.26
C GLU A 64 -8.03 16.10 11.27
N TRP A 65 -7.15 15.13 11.07
CA TRP A 65 -7.45 13.72 11.21
C TRP A 65 -6.98 13.20 12.57
N THR A 66 -7.84 12.47 13.26
CA THR A 66 -7.54 11.92 14.59
C THR A 66 -7.91 10.44 14.70
N SER A 67 -7.17 9.75 15.57
CA SER A 67 -7.43 8.36 15.96
C SER A 67 -8.21 8.35 17.27
N ARG A 68 -9.52 8.07 17.23
CA ARG A 68 -10.35 7.92 18.46
C ARG A 68 -10.58 6.47 18.90
N ILE A 69 -9.99 5.49 18.22
CA ILE A 69 -10.14 4.06 18.55
C ILE A 69 -9.21 3.60 19.69
N ARG A 70 -8.26 4.44 20.13
CA ARG A 70 -7.38 4.15 21.28
C ARG A 70 -8.14 3.97 22.61
N SER A 71 -9.37 4.46 22.73
CA SER A 71 -10.07 4.52 24.02
C SER A 71 -11.09 3.39 24.26
N ALA A 72 -11.36 2.51 23.30
CA ALA A 72 -12.47 1.57 23.39
C ALA A 72 -12.08 0.14 23.82
N ALA A 73 -10.79 -0.23 23.76
CA ALA A 73 -10.28 -1.53 24.22
C ALA A 73 -8.81 -1.41 24.63
N THR A 74 -8.40 -2.12 25.68
CA THR A 74 -6.99 -2.27 26.08
C THR A 74 -6.19 -2.91 24.94
N GLY A 75 -5.02 -2.38 24.61
CA GLY A 75 -4.13 -3.05 23.65
C GLY A 75 -3.81 -4.48 24.08
N HIS A 76 -3.81 -5.39 23.12
CA HIS A 76 -3.64 -6.83 23.34
C HIS A 76 -2.33 -7.29 22.68
N MET A 77 -1.84 -8.47 23.11
CA MET A 77 -0.74 -9.14 22.42
C MET A 77 -1.19 -9.49 21.00
N LEU A 78 -0.24 -9.52 20.06
CA LEU A 78 -0.51 -9.94 18.70
C LEU A 78 -1.00 -11.40 18.71
N THR A 79 -1.88 -11.72 17.79
CA THR A 79 -2.34 -13.09 17.53
C THR A 79 -1.24 -13.91 16.89
N GLU A 80 -1.23 -15.22 17.13
CA GLU A 80 -0.40 -16.14 16.36
C GLU A 80 -0.88 -16.16 14.89
N PRO A 81 0.04 -16.37 13.92
CA PRO A 81 -0.34 -16.48 12.53
C PRO A 81 -1.24 -17.71 12.30
N PRO A 82 -2.07 -17.69 11.24
CA PRO A 82 -2.81 -18.88 10.83
C PRO A 82 -1.88 -20.06 10.59
N ALA A 83 -2.34 -21.26 10.96
CA ALA A 83 -1.57 -22.48 10.73
C ALA A 83 -1.29 -22.66 9.23
N ASP A 84 -0.05 -23.03 8.90
CA ASP A 84 0.42 -23.31 7.54
C ASP A 84 0.35 -22.15 6.54
N ALA A 85 -0.02 -20.94 6.98
CA ALA A 85 0.00 -19.76 6.12
C ALA A 85 1.45 -19.37 5.76
N PRO A 86 1.71 -18.93 4.52
CA PRO A 86 3.00 -18.36 4.15
C PRO A 86 3.27 -17.15 5.05
N LEU A 87 4.41 -17.18 5.75
CA LEU A 87 4.73 -16.19 6.77
C LEU A 87 6.10 -15.59 6.49
N VAL A 88 6.13 -14.27 6.36
CA VAL A 88 7.37 -13.50 6.29
C VAL A 88 7.60 -12.82 7.62
N ARG A 89 8.78 -13.05 8.22
CA ARG A 89 9.24 -12.27 9.38
C ARG A 89 9.75 -10.93 8.89
N GLN A 90 9.33 -9.87 9.58
CA GLN A 90 9.85 -8.52 9.38
C GLN A 90 10.57 -8.07 10.64
N LYS A 91 11.90 -7.97 10.57
CA LYS A 91 12.71 -7.42 11.65
C LYS A 91 12.88 -5.93 11.39
N VAL A 92 12.46 -5.12 12.34
CA VAL A 92 12.55 -3.66 12.27
C VAL A 92 13.57 -3.16 13.28
N VAL A 93 14.51 -2.35 12.82
CA VAL A 93 15.43 -1.58 13.67
C VAL A 93 15.12 -0.11 13.47
N MET A 94 14.44 0.48 14.44
CA MET A 94 13.96 1.86 14.41
C MET A 94 14.93 2.79 15.17
N GLU A 95 15.19 3.95 14.59
CA GLU A 95 15.92 5.03 15.26
C GLU A 95 15.06 5.64 16.39
N PRO A 96 15.65 6.30 17.41
CA PRO A 96 14.90 6.84 18.54
C PRO A 96 13.75 7.77 18.13
N SER A 97 12.58 7.56 18.71
CA SER A 97 11.33 8.26 18.39
C SER A 97 10.69 8.85 19.65
N GLN A 98 9.93 9.94 19.49
CA GLN A 98 9.11 10.50 20.58
C GLN A 98 7.77 9.78 20.77
N HIS A 99 7.54 8.72 20.00
CA HIS A 99 6.26 8.07 19.89
C HIS A 99 6.37 6.55 20.04
N ASP A 100 5.35 5.97 20.66
CA ASP A 100 5.15 4.54 20.85
C ASP A 100 4.70 3.79 19.59
N VAL A 101 4.58 4.46 18.44
CA VAL A 101 4.09 3.86 17.20
C VAL A 101 5.15 2.93 16.62
N LEU A 102 4.72 1.71 16.31
CA LEU A 102 5.54 0.75 15.57
C LEU A 102 5.01 0.63 14.14
N PHE A 103 5.90 0.28 13.22
CA PHE A 103 5.65 0.24 11.79
C PHE A 103 5.91 -1.17 11.27
N ALA A 104 4.96 -1.69 10.49
CA ALA A 104 5.06 -3.02 9.91
C ALA A 104 4.20 -3.12 8.65
N VAL A 105 4.53 -4.04 7.76
CA VAL A 105 3.59 -4.55 6.77
C VAL A 105 2.47 -5.28 7.52
N ALA A 106 1.24 -4.80 7.38
CA ALA A 106 0.06 -5.41 7.98
C ALA A 106 -0.49 -6.55 7.09
N PRO A 107 -1.15 -7.58 7.66
CA PRO A 107 -1.38 -7.77 9.09
C PRO A 107 -0.09 -8.20 9.80
N ALA A 108 -0.01 -7.89 11.09
CA ALA A 108 1.15 -8.22 11.92
C ALA A 108 0.77 -9.30 12.93
N PHE A 109 1.54 -10.38 12.96
CA PHE A 109 1.36 -11.53 13.85
C PHE A 109 2.50 -11.66 14.84
N ASN A 110 2.20 -12.32 15.95
CA ASN A 110 3.19 -12.75 16.91
C ASN A 110 4.12 -13.78 16.27
N VAL A 111 5.40 -13.73 16.61
CA VAL A 111 6.39 -14.75 16.28
C VAL A 111 7.26 -14.94 17.50
N ARG A 112 8.05 -16.03 17.53
CA ARG A 112 8.92 -16.34 18.67
C ARG A 112 9.86 -15.20 19.08
N GLN A 113 10.25 -14.35 18.14
CA GLN A 113 11.15 -13.20 18.34
C GLN A 113 10.42 -11.89 18.68
N THR A 114 9.08 -11.88 18.73
CA THR A 114 8.31 -10.69 19.06
C THR A 114 8.53 -10.33 20.53
N PRO A 115 8.96 -9.11 20.85
CA PRO A 115 9.10 -8.67 22.24
C PRO A 115 7.76 -8.58 22.95
N ASP A 116 7.76 -8.92 24.25
CA ASP A 116 6.58 -8.84 25.13
C ASP A 116 6.03 -7.43 25.31
N GLN A 117 6.69 -6.39 24.82
CA GLN A 117 6.22 -5.01 24.85
C GLN A 117 5.41 -4.64 23.59
N VAL A 118 5.50 -5.41 22.52
CA VAL A 118 4.75 -5.14 21.29
C VAL A 118 3.27 -5.47 21.53
N ARG A 119 2.40 -4.49 21.31
CA ARG A 119 0.94 -4.64 21.39
C ARG A 119 0.26 -4.11 20.14
N MET A 120 -1.00 -4.48 20.00
CA MET A 120 -1.89 -3.99 18.96
C MET A 120 -3.17 -3.44 19.59
N TRP A 121 -3.63 -2.30 19.08
CA TRP A 121 -4.98 -1.80 19.38
C TRP A 121 -6.02 -2.59 18.60
N THR A 122 -7.10 -3.05 19.25
CA THR A 122 -8.09 -3.95 18.62
C THR A 122 -8.73 -3.37 17.35
N GLY A 123 -9.28 -2.16 17.41
CA GLY A 123 -10.01 -1.60 16.26
C GLY A 123 -9.11 -1.01 15.18
N SER A 124 -8.11 -0.19 15.56
CA SER A 124 -7.21 0.43 14.59
C SER A 124 -6.15 -0.54 14.06
N ARG A 125 -5.92 -1.68 14.75
CA ARG A 125 -4.85 -2.64 14.47
C ARG A 125 -3.47 -1.98 14.37
N GLN A 126 -3.32 -0.82 15.02
CA GLN A 126 -2.06 -0.09 15.09
C GLN A 126 -1.16 -0.79 16.11
N LEU A 127 0.08 -1.07 15.70
CA LEU A 127 1.11 -1.57 16.59
C LEU A 127 1.66 -0.44 17.46
N PHE A 128 1.92 -0.76 18.73
CA PHE A 128 2.55 0.16 19.66
C PHE A 128 3.43 -0.58 20.67
N TRP A 129 4.40 0.14 21.23
CA TRP A 129 5.23 -0.33 22.34
C TRP A 129 4.56 0.01 23.67
N VAL A 130 4.41 -0.99 24.55
CA VAL A 130 3.89 -0.78 25.91
C VAL A 130 4.96 -0.09 26.73
N ASP A 131 4.61 1.09 27.25
CA ASP A 131 5.45 2.07 27.97
C ASP A 131 6.13 3.09 27.05
N ASP A 132 5.47 4.22 26.84
CA ASP A 132 5.98 5.38 26.08
C ASP A 132 7.03 6.21 26.85
N ASN A 133 7.28 5.84 28.12
CA ASN A 133 8.37 6.36 28.93
C ASN A 133 9.57 5.42 28.97
N ASP A 134 9.51 4.26 28.29
CA ASP A 134 10.65 3.35 28.16
C ASP A 134 11.87 4.13 27.61
N PRO A 135 12.99 4.19 28.37
CA PRO A 135 14.19 4.86 27.93
C PRO A 135 14.70 4.35 26.57
N MET A 136 14.42 3.10 26.21
CA MET A 136 14.81 2.53 24.91
C MET A 136 14.15 3.27 23.74
N LEU A 137 12.87 3.61 23.82
CA LEU A 137 12.19 4.38 22.76
C LEU A 137 12.84 5.75 22.53
N ARG A 138 13.27 6.42 23.60
CA ARG A 138 13.75 7.80 23.56
C ARG A 138 15.25 7.95 23.36
N ARG A 139 16.06 6.95 23.73
CA ARG A 139 17.53 7.04 23.77
C ARG A 139 18.24 5.97 22.93
N GLY A 140 17.58 4.84 22.65
CA GLY A 140 18.18 3.69 21.97
C GLY A 140 17.51 3.38 20.63
N LYS A 141 18.18 2.56 19.82
CA LYS A 141 17.52 1.95 18.66
C LYS A 141 16.56 0.88 19.16
N LEU A 142 15.30 0.96 18.76
CA LEU A 142 14.30 -0.04 19.08
C LEU A 142 14.39 -1.18 18.06
N THR A 143 14.50 -2.42 18.52
CA THR A 143 14.46 -3.60 17.64
C THR A 143 13.27 -4.49 18.02
N TYR A 144 12.46 -4.83 17.03
CA TYR A 144 11.35 -5.77 17.19
C TYR A 144 11.19 -6.60 15.91
N THR A 145 10.60 -7.78 16.06
CA THR A 145 10.26 -8.65 14.92
C THR A 145 8.79 -9.00 15.03
N VAL A 146 8.07 -8.97 13.91
CA VAL A 146 6.69 -9.49 13.80
C VAL A 146 6.57 -10.32 12.53
N GLY A 147 5.52 -11.14 12.42
CA GLY A 147 5.21 -11.89 11.20
C GLY A 147 4.18 -11.17 10.32
N THR A 148 4.14 -11.47 9.02
CA THR A 148 3.05 -11.04 8.13
C THR A 148 2.74 -12.10 7.07
N THR A 149 1.46 -12.25 6.72
CA THR A 149 0.96 -13.09 5.62
C THR A 149 0.70 -12.28 4.34
N ALA A 150 0.88 -10.96 4.39
CA ALA A 150 0.60 -10.08 3.25
C ALA A 150 1.65 -10.15 2.15
N ILE A 151 2.86 -10.64 2.45
CA ILE A 151 3.94 -10.75 1.47
C ILE A 151 3.90 -12.15 0.87
N ARG A 152 3.63 -12.24 -0.43
CA ARG A 152 3.58 -13.51 -1.18
C ARG A 152 4.25 -13.32 -2.52
N TYR A 153 5.12 -14.25 -2.91
CA TYR A 153 5.86 -14.20 -4.17
C TYR A 153 6.58 -12.85 -4.40
N GLY A 154 7.09 -12.25 -3.31
CA GLY A 154 7.72 -10.92 -3.34
C GLY A 154 6.74 -9.75 -3.56
N MET A 155 5.44 -9.94 -3.40
CA MET A 155 4.45 -8.86 -3.53
C MET A 155 3.70 -8.65 -2.22
N GLN A 156 3.49 -7.39 -1.83
CA GLN A 156 2.65 -7.03 -0.70
C GLN A 156 1.19 -6.88 -1.15
N SER A 157 0.33 -7.78 -0.68
CA SER A 157 -1.11 -7.73 -0.88
C SER A 157 -1.69 -6.35 -0.53
N SER A 158 -2.59 -5.85 -1.38
CA SER A 158 -3.43 -4.68 -1.09
C SER A 158 -4.62 -5.03 -0.20
N LEU A 159 -4.98 -6.32 -0.11
CA LEU A 159 -6.03 -6.82 0.76
C LEU A 159 -5.41 -7.39 2.04
N VAL A 160 -5.85 -6.86 3.18
CA VAL A 160 -5.46 -7.30 4.52
C VAL A 160 -6.71 -7.85 5.20
N MET A 161 -6.73 -9.14 5.49
CA MET A 161 -7.89 -9.77 6.12
C MET A 161 -8.15 -9.15 7.49
N HIS A 162 -9.43 -8.88 7.76
CA HIS A 162 -9.87 -8.47 9.07
C HIS A 162 -10.08 -9.73 9.92
N GLU A 163 -9.27 -9.87 10.97
CA GLU A 163 -9.50 -10.94 11.92
C GLU A 163 -10.83 -10.73 12.62
N ALA A 164 -11.75 -11.67 12.41
CA ALA A 164 -12.90 -11.84 13.26
C ALA A 164 -12.43 -12.02 14.71
N GLY A 165 -12.87 -11.15 15.62
CA GLY A 165 -12.52 -11.27 17.02
C GLY A 165 -12.89 -12.66 17.55
N SER A 166 -12.05 -13.22 18.42
CA SER A 166 -12.21 -14.56 19.01
C SER A 166 -13.48 -14.75 19.86
N ARG A 167 -14.29 -13.70 20.06
CA ARG A 167 -15.66 -13.81 20.56
C ARG A 167 -16.60 -13.94 19.38
N ALA A 168 -17.43 -14.98 19.40
CA ALA A 168 -18.40 -15.42 18.39
C ALA A 168 -19.48 -14.38 17.94
N GLY A 169 -19.22 -13.08 18.05
CA GLY A 169 -20.03 -11.97 17.52
C GLY A 169 -19.21 -10.79 17.00
N ALA A 170 -17.90 -10.93 16.79
CA ALA A 170 -16.99 -9.90 16.27
C ALA A 170 -16.41 -10.27 14.89
N LEU A 171 -17.22 -10.94 14.06
CA LEU A 171 -16.88 -11.28 12.69
C LEU A 171 -16.89 -10.05 11.76
N GLU A 172 -17.53 -8.97 12.18
CA GLU A 172 -17.63 -7.73 11.41
C GLU A 172 -17.00 -6.58 12.18
N LEU A 173 -16.61 -5.53 11.46
CA LEU A 173 -16.31 -4.23 12.08
C LEU A 173 -17.47 -3.88 13.03
N ASN A 174 -17.18 -3.53 14.29
CA ASN A 174 -18.25 -3.15 15.20
C ASN A 174 -19.02 -1.96 14.60
N ARG A 175 -20.36 -1.99 14.66
CA ARG A 175 -21.23 -0.93 14.14
C ARG A 175 -20.73 0.47 14.49
N LEU A 176 -20.27 0.70 15.72
CA LEU A 176 -19.74 2.00 16.14
C LEU A 176 -18.48 2.43 15.36
N GLU A 177 -17.59 1.50 15.05
CA GLU A 177 -16.38 1.78 14.26
C GLU A 177 -16.76 2.07 12.81
N LYS A 178 -17.72 1.28 12.28
CA LYS A 178 -18.24 1.45 10.93
C LYS A 178 -18.92 2.81 10.76
N ASP A 179 -19.78 3.20 11.69
CA ASP A 179 -20.49 4.50 11.67
C ASP A 179 -19.51 5.68 11.67
N ARG A 180 -18.45 5.63 12.47
CA ARG A 180 -17.37 6.65 12.45
C ARG A 180 -16.65 6.70 11.11
N MET A 181 -16.40 5.54 10.52
CA MET A 181 -15.73 5.42 9.22
C MET A 181 -16.67 5.69 8.04
N LEU A 182 -17.96 5.93 8.29
CA LEU A 182 -18.97 6.38 7.34
C LEU A 182 -19.33 7.86 7.53
N GLU A 183 -18.84 8.52 8.59
CA GLU A 183 -19.13 9.92 8.86
C GLU A 183 -18.71 10.81 7.68
N PHE A 184 -19.71 11.45 7.07
CA PHE A 184 -19.59 12.33 5.91
C PHE A 184 -20.68 13.41 5.96
N ASP A 185 -20.33 14.65 5.66
CA ASP A 185 -21.26 15.78 5.62
C ASP A 185 -21.41 16.31 4.19
N PRO A 186 -22.52 15.98 3.49
CA PRO A 186 -22.73 16.41 2.11
C PRO A 186 -22.93 17.92 1.96
N THR A 187 -23.27 18.63 3.05
CA THR A 187 -23.43 20.10 3.02
C THR A 187 -22.08 20.82 3.03
N ARG A 188 -21.07 20.20 3.63
CA ARG A 188 -19.69 20.71 3.65
C ARG A 188 -18.87 20.29 2.42
N MET A 189 -19.16 19.13 1.85
CA MET A 189 -18.43 18.57 0.71
C MET A 189 -19.32 18.24 -0.50
N PRO A 190 -20.14 19.20 -0.99
CA PRO A 190 -21.12 18.94 -2.03
C PRO A 190 -20.49 18.62 -3.39
N ARG A 191 -19.40 19.30 -3.80
CA ARG A 191 -18.78 19.06 -5.11
C ARG A 191 -17.98 17.77 -5.09
N LEU A 192 -17.37 17.40 -3.97
CA LEU A 192 -16.73 16.10 -3.81
C LEU A 192 -17.73 14.95 -3.96
N ALA A 193 -18.89 15.02 -3.29
CA ALA A 193 -19.94 14.02 -3.43
C ALA A 193 -20.46 13.93 -4.88
N ALA A 194 -20.71 15.09 -5.51
CA ALA A 194 -21.17 15.15 -6.89
C ALA A 194 -20.14 14.55 -7.87
N LEU A 195 -18.86 14.82 -7.66
CA LEU A 195 -17.78 14.26 -8.49
C LEU A 195 -17.69 12.73 -8.34
N ALA A 196 -17.81 12.19 -7.12
CA ALA A 196 -17.84 10.75 -6.91
C ALA A 196 -19.00 10.08 -7.68
N GLU A 197 -20.19 10.69 -7.65
CA GLU A 197 -21.33 10.21 -8.43
C GLU A 197 -21.11 10.32 -9.94
N GLU A 198 -20.53 11.42 -10.42
CA GLU A 198 -20.23 11.64 -11.83
C GLU A 198 -19.27 10.58 -12.36
N ILE A 199 -18.15 10.34 -11.67
CA ILE A 199 -17.12 9.37 -12.06
C ILE A 199 -17.74 7.98 -12.24
N LEU A 200 -18.49 7.55 -11.23
CA LEU A 200 -19.07 6.22 -11.19
C LEU A 200 -20.26 6.08 -12.17
N GLY A 201 -21.02 7.15 -12.40
CA GLY A 201 -22.09 7.21 -13.40
C GLY A 201 -21.57 7.16 -14.83
N ARG A 202 -20.50 7.91 -15.14
CA ARG A 202 -19.85 7.94 -16.46
C ARG A 202 -19.37 6.56 -16.91
N GLN A 203 -18.90 5.74 -15.97
CA GLN A 203 -18.39 4.39 -16.25
C GLN A 203 -19.43 3.29 -16.03
N ASN A 204 -20.68 3.63 -15.69
CA ASN A 204 -21.76 2.70 -15.40
C ASN A 204 -21.36 1.61 -14.39
N ILE A 205 -20.65 2.00 -13.32
CA ILE A 205 -20.13 1.07 -12.31
C ILE A 205 -21.28 0.54 -11.46
N ASP A 206 -21.36 -0.79 -11.34
CA ASP A 206 -22.21 -1.42 -10.35
C ASP A 206 -21.73 -1.08 -8.93
N ARG A 207 -22.58 -0.35 -8.19
CA ARG A 207 -22.29 0.10 -6.82
C ARG A 207 -22.26 -1.05 -5.80
N SER A 208 -22.78 -2.23 -6.16
CA SER A 208 -22.66 -3.44 -5.34
C SER A 208 -21.20 -3.94 -5.27
N ASN A 209 -20.43 -3.74 -6.35
CA ASN A 209 -19.03 -4.11 -6.42
C ASN A 209 -18.15 -3.02 -5.78
N ARG A 210 -18.01 -3.10 -4.45
CA ARG A 210 -17.26 -2.11 -3.66
C ARG A 210 -15.77 -2.03 -4.04
N VAL A 211 -15.17 -3.14 -4.46
CA VAL A 211 -13.78 -3.16 -4.96
C VAL A 211 -13.67 -2.30 -6.22
N LEU A 212 -14.59 -2.49 -7.18
CA LEU A 212 -14.61 -1.73 -8.42
C LEU A 212 -14.90 -0.25 -8.17
N VAL A 213 -15.88 0.07 -7.33
CA VAL A 213 -16.15 1.47 -6.92
C VAL A 213 -14.89 2.13 -6.37
N ALA A 214 -14.20 1.46 -5.44
CA ALA A 214 -13.05 2.04 -4.77
C ALA A 214 -11.84 2.21 -5.71
N ARG A 215 -11.59 1.23 -6.59
CA ARG A 215 -10.58 1.35 -7.65
C ARG A 215 -10.91 2.47 -8.64
N THR A 216 -12.14 2.57 -9.09
CA THR A 216 -12.56 3.60 -10.05
C THR A 216 -12.37 5.01 -9.50
N LEU A 217 -12.78 5.26 -8.25
CA LEU A 217 -12.56 6.56 -7.59
C LEU A 217 -11.07 6.85 -7.40
N ARG A 218 -10.27 5.85 -7.01
CA ARG A 218 -8.81 6.00 -6.91
C ARG A 218 -8.20 6.36 -8.26
N ASN A 219 -8.58 5.68 -9.33
CA ASN A 219 -8.01 5.84 -10.66
C ASN A 219 -8.25 7.24 -11.23
N HIS A 220 -9.33 7.93 -10.84
CA HIS A 220 -9.56 9.31 -11.24
C HIS A 220 -8.41 10.26 -10.84
N PHE A 221 -7.79 10.04 -9.68
CA PHE A 221 -6.64 10.84 -9.26
C PHE A 221 -5.37 10.56 -10.08
N HIS A 222 -5.30 9.39 -10.72
CA HIS A 222 -4.19 8.99 -11.59
C HIS A 222 -4.40 9.39 -13.06
N GLU A 223 -5.59 9.92 -13.42
CA GLU A 223 -5.84 10.43 -14.77
C GLU A 223 -4.88 11.60 -15.08
N PRO A 224 -4.08 11.52 -16.16
CA PRO A 224 -3.09 12.53 -16.48
C PRO A 224 -3.70 13.92 -16.62
N GLY A 225 -3.13 14.90 -15.92
CA GLY A 225 -3.56 16.30 -15.97
C GLY A 225 -4.78 16.64 -15.10
N THR A 226 -5.40 15.67 -14.42
CA THR A 226 -6.53 15.93 -13.52
C THR A 226 -6.08 16.51 -12.18
N TYR A 227 -5.09 15.89 -11.53
CA TYR A 227 -4.51 16.34 -10.27
C TYR A 227 -2.98 16.34 -10.32
N THR A 228 -2.33 17.18 -9.52
CA THR A 228 -0.86 17.27 -9.46
C THR A 228 -0.34 17.16 -8.05
N TYR A 229 0.68 16.33 -7.85
CA TYR A 229 1.40 16.25 -6.58
C TYR A 229 2.30 17.47 -6.36
N THR A 230 2.23 18.11 -5.18
CA THR A 230 3.10 19.23 -4.81
C THR A 230 3.20 19.37 -3.28
N LEU A 231 4.40 19.74 -2.80
CA LEU A 231 4.63 20.14 -1.40
C LEU A 231 4.43 21.64 -1.18
N ASN A 232 4.42 22.43 -2.25
CA ASN A 232 4.10 23.85 -2.18
C ASN A 232 2.57 24.04 -2.26
N LEU A 233 2.00 24.57 -1.18
CA LEU A 233 0.57 24.84 -1.00
C LEU A 233 0.24 26.35 -0.92
N ASP A 234 1.02 27.20 -1.60
CA ASP A 234 0.83 28.67 -1.65
C ASP A 234 -0.42 29.08 -2.47
N MET A 235 -1.55 28.44 -2.21
CA MET A 235 -2.82 28.68 -2.89
C MET A 235 -3.81 29.34 -1.93
N ARG A 236 -4.41 30.44 -2.39
CA ARG A 236 -5.51 31.08 -1.67
C ARG A 236 -6.73 30.17 -1.74
N ARG A 237 -7.29 29.83 -0.58
CA ARG A 237 -8.61 29.19 -0.44
C ARG A 237 -9.53 30.08 0.38
N ASP A 238 -10.83 29.93 0.18
CA ASP A 238 -11.81 30.44 1.13
C ASP A 238 -11.62 29.71 2.49
N PRO A 239 -11.31 30.43 3.59
CA PRO A 239 -11.16 29.81 4.91
C PRO A 239 -12.44 29.13 5.41
N SER A 240 -13.61 29.55 4.94
CA SER A 240 -14.90 28.94 5.29
C SER A 240 -15.13 27.60 4.58
N MET A 241 -14.40 27.32 3.50
CA MET A 241 -14.49 26.08 2.75
C MET A 241 -13.58 25.01 3.34
N ASP A 242 -14.07 23.77 3.36
CA ASP A 242 -13.28 22.63 3.79
C ASP A 242 -12.04 22.43 2.87
N PRO A 243 -10.83 22.20 3.41
CA PRO A 243 -9.62 21.99 2.62
C PRO A 243 -9.70 20.83 1.64
N ILE A 244 -10.41 19.75 1.98
CA ILE A 244 -10.60 18.60 1.10
C ILE A 244 -11.52 18.97 -0.06
N GLU A 245 -12.63 19.67 0.22
CA GLU A 245 -13.54 20.19 -0.81
C GLU A 245 -12.82 21.16 -1.75
N ALA A 246 -12.04 22.10 -1.19
CA ALA A 246 -11.24 23.04 -1.98
C ALA A 246 -10.17 22.34 -2.83
N PHE A 247 -9.52 21.31 -2.29
CA PHE A 247 -8.56 20.50 -3.04
C PHE A 247 -9.22 19.82 -4.24
N VAL A 248 -10.36 19.16 -4.02
CA VAL A 248 -11.07 18.42 -5.07
C VAL A 248 -11.60 19.36 -6.15
N ALA A 249 -12.24 20.46 -5.74
CA ALA A 249 -13.01 21.28 -6.65
C ALA A 249 -12.23 22.43 -7.31
N GLU A 250 -11.22 22.98 -6.64
CA GLU A 250 -10.56 24.23 -7.06
C GLU A 250 -9.07 24.04 -7.30
N GLN A 251 -8.36 23.53 -6.30
CA GLN A 251 -6.89 23.56 -6.30
C GLN A 251 -6.31 22.45 -7.18
N ARG A 252 -6.85 21.23 -7.07
CA ARG A 252 -6.38 20.00 -7.74
C ARG A 252 -4.87 19.73 -7.59
N ARG A 253 -4.26 20.29 -6.56
CA ARG A 253 -2.83 20.24 -6.28
C ARG A 253 -2.61 20.04 -4.80
N GLY A 254 -1.81 19.07 -4.40
CA GLY A 254 -1.58 18.77 -2.98
C GLY A 254 -0.55 17.68 -2.77
N HIS A 255 -0.27 17.35 -1.51
CA HIS A 255 0.55 16.19 -1.15
C HIS A 255 -0.33 14.99 -0.78
N CYS A 256 0.29 13.85 -0.46
CA CYS A 256 -0.37 12.54 -0.29
C CYS A 256 -1.60 12.57 0.64
N GLN A 257 -1.54 13.32 1.75
CA GLN A 257 -2.69 13.45 2.66
C GLN A 257 -3.93 14.07 2.02
N PHE A 258 -3.79 15.05 1.10
CA PHE A 258 -4.95 15.62 0.41
C PHE A 258 -5.62 14.60 -0.49
N PHE A 259 -4.82 13.88 -1.29
CA PHE A 259 -5.30 12.80 -2.15
C PHE A 259 -5.98 11.69 -1.34
N ALA A 260 -5.33 11.21 -0.29
CA ALA A 260 -5.86 10.15 0.56
C ALA A 260 -7.13 10.60 1.30
N SER A 261 -7.16 11.83 1.82
CA SER A 261 -8.35 12.38 2.49
C SER A 261 -9.53 12.55 1.53
N ALA A 262 -9.27 13.03 0.32
CA ALA A 262 -10.29 13.17 -0.72
C ALA A 262 -10.88 11.81 -1.09
N LEU A 263 -10.03 10.80 -1.32
CA LEU A 263 -10.51 9.45 -1.62
C LEU A 263 -11.30 8.84 -0.45
N VAL A 264 -10.86 9.03 0.81
CA VAL A 264 -11.65 8.59 1.98
C VAL A 264 -13.04 9.22 1.96
N MET A 265 -13.14 10.54 1.78
CA MET A 265 -14.43 11.23 1.77
C MET A 265 -15.30 10.81 0.58
N MET A 266 -14.71 10.56 -0.59
CA MET A 266 -15.44 10.03 -1.75
C MET A 266 -16.01 8.65 -1.44
N LEU A 267 -15.22 7.75 -0.84
CA LEU A 267 -15.69 6.40 -0.45
C LEU A 267 -16.81 6.47 0.60
N ARG A 268 -16.68 7.35 1.60
CA ARG A 268 -17.71 7.55 2.63
C ARG A 268 -19.01 8.08 2.04
N SER A 269 -18.93 9.00 1.08
CA SER A 269 -20.12 9.50 0.35
C SER A 269 -20.86 8.36 -0.40
N GLN A 270 -20.16 7.28 -0.72
CA GLN A 270 -20.68 6.08 -1.38
C GLN A 270 -21.07 4.96 -0.39
N ASN A 271 -21.15 5.29 0.90
CA ASN A 271 -21.43 4.37 2.00
C ASN A 271 -20.43 3.21 2.10
N ILE A 272 -19.15 3.48 1.79
CA ILE A 272 -18.04 2.54 1.98
C ILE A 272 -17.22 2.99 3.19
N PRO A 273 -17.13 2.19 4.27
CA PRO A 273 -16.36 2.57 5.44
C PRO A 273 -14.88 2.71 5.07
N ALA A 274 -14.29 3.88 5.31
CA ALA A 274 -12.93 4.17 4.91
C ALA A 274 -12.20 5.00 5.97
N ARG A 275 -10.88 4.79 6.07
CA ARG A 275 -9.99 5.51 6.98
C ARG A 275 -8.71 5.93 6.30
N LEU A 276 -8.11 6.99 6.83
CA LEU A 276 -6.79 7.45 6.43
C LEU A 276 -5.74 6.64 7.20
N VAL A 277 -4.64 6.28 6.55
CA VAL A 277 -3.50 5.62 7.20
C VAL A 277 -2.24 6.42 6.94
N ILE A 278 -1.43 6.61 7.97
CA ILE A 278 -0.13 7.26 7.90
C ILE A 278 0.95 6.28 8.34
N GLY A 279 2.00 6.20 7.53
CA GLY A 279 3.16 5.39 7.79
C GLY A 279 4.27 5.76 6.83
N TYR A 280 4.94 4.75 6.28
CA TYR A 280 6.02 4.95 5.33
C TYR A 280 5.83 4.07 4.09
N ARG A 281 6.23 4.58 2.93
CA ARG A 281 6.31 3.84 1.66
C ARG A 281 7.72 4.03 1.11
N SER A 282 8.47 2.95 0.96
CA SER A 282 9.91 3.04 0.71
C SER A 282 10.31 2.27 -0.55
N ASP A 283 11.08 2.91 -1.40
CA ASP A 283 11.70 2.36 -2.61
C ASP A 283 13.19 2.04 -2.42
N GLU A 284 13.83 2.58 -1.38
CA GLU A 284 15.25 2.33 -1.09
C GLU A 284 15.53 0.92 -0.53
N TYR A 285 16.08 0.03 -1.36
CA TYR A 285 16.58 -1.29 -0.96
C TYR A 285 18.11 -1.35 -0.95
N ASN A 286 18.70 -2.00 0.05
CA ASN A 286 20.13 -2.26 0.13
C ASN A 286 20.43 -3.74 -0.16
N ASP A 287 20.97 -4.00 -1.35
CA ASP A 287 21.28 -5.36 -1.81
C ASP A 287 22.41 -6.03 -1.01
N MET A 288 23.35 -5.26 -0.44
CA MET A 288 24.46 -5.84 0.34
C MET A 288 24.00 -6.37 1.70
N GLY A 289 23.03 -5.70 2.32
CA GLY A 289 22.51 -6.05 3.64
C GLY A 289 21.13 -6.71 3.64
N ASN A 290 20.50 -6.82 2.47
CA ASN A 290 19.16 -7.33 2.26
C ASN A 290 18.08 -6.65 3.13
N TYR A 291 18.05 -5.32 3.14
CA TYR A 291 17.06 -4.55 3.91
C TYR A 291 16.57 -3.29 3.19
N TYR A 292 15.37 -2.86 3.57
CA TYR A 292 14.81 -1.58 3.16
C TYR A 292 15.29 -0.45 4.08
N LEU A 293 15.70 0.67 3.51
CA LEU A 293 16.02 1.91 4.22
C LEU A 293 14.82 2.83 4.23
N VAL A 294 14.28 3.13 5.41
CA VAL A 294 13.14 4.03 5.53
C VAL A 294 13.58 5.35 6.13
N ARG A 295 13.27 6.46 5.45
CA ARG A 295 13.63 7.84 5.84
C ARG A 295 12.40 8.69 6.10
N GLU A 296 12.58 9.86 6.70
CA GLU A 296 11.47 10.81 6.94
C GLU A 296 10.80 11.23 5.62
N LYS A 297 11.56 11.38 4.52
CA LYS A 297 11.02 11.64 3.17
C LYS A 297 10.10 10.54 2.63
N HIS A 298 10.20 9.32 3.15
CA HIS A 298 9.32 8.19 2.78
C HIS A 298 7.99 8.22 3.53
N ALA A 299 7.76 9.22 4.40
CA ALA A 299 6.48 9.36 5.09
C ALA A 299 5.35 9.46 4.08
N HIS A 300 4.31 8.65 4.25
CA HIS A 300 3.25 8.55 3.25
C HIS A 300 1.88 8.36 3.89
N ALA A 301 0.86 8.78 3.15
CA ALA A 301 -0.53 8.65 3.55
C ALA A 301 -1.33 7.96 2.45
N TRP A 302 -2.14 6.97 2.82
CA TRP A 302 -2.97 6.19 1.91
C TRP A 302 -4.32 5.88 2.55
N VAL A 303 -5.16 5.16 1.81
CA VAL A 303 -6.54 4.83 2.21
C VAL A 303 -6.65 3.34 2.50
N GLU A 304 -7.39 3.00 3.55
CA GLU A 304 -7.92 1.65 3.77
C GLU A 304 -9.45 1.74 3.78
N CYS A 305 -10.12 0.99 2.90
CA CYS A 305 -11.57 0.81 2.95
C CYS A 305 -11.96 -0.60 3.35
N TYR A 306 -13.04 -0.74 4.11
CA TYR A 306 -13.50 -2.03 4.59
C TYR A 306 -14.42 -2.67 3.55
N LEU A 307 -14.13 -3.93 3.24
CA LEU A 307 -14.96 -4.83 2.45
C LEU A 307 -15.60 -5.83 3.40
N GLU A 308 -16.92 -5.96 3.30
CA GLU A 308 -17.66 -6.99 4.01
C GLU A 308 -17.23 -8.39 3.53
N PRO A 309 -17.40 -9.46 4.32
CA PRO A 309 -17.00 -10.81 3.96
C PRO A 309 -17.42 -11.23 2.54
N GLU A 310 -18.66 -10.92 2.14
CA GLU A 310 -19.23 -11.29 0.84
C GLU A 310 -18.65 -10.49 -0.33
N GLN A 311 -17.97 -9.38 -0.03
CA GLN A 311 -17.32 -8.51 -1.02
C GLN A 311 -15.83 -8.84 -1.18
N VAL A 312 -15.28 -9.69 -0.29
CA VAL A 312 -13.89 -10.14 -0.39
C VAL A 312 -13.80 -11.20 -1.49
N PRO A 313 -12.92 -11.02 -2.49
CA PRO A 313 -12.73 -12.01 -3.54
C PRO A 313 -12.21 -13.35 -2.98
N ASP A 314 -12.70 -14.47 -3.50
CA ASP A 314 -12.26 -15.81 -3.09
C ASP A 314 -10.73 -15.99 -3.18
N SER A 315 -10.10 -15.39 -4.20
CA SER A 315 -8.65 -15.44 -4.40
C SER A 315 -7.84 -14.69 -3.33
N ALA A 316 -8.49 -13.87 -2.49
CA ALA A 316 -7.84 -13.13 -1.43
C ALA A 316 -7.73 -13.92 -0.12
N PHE A 317 -8.53 -14.97 0.07
CA PHE A 317 -8.51 -15.77 1.28
C PHE A 317 -7.27 -16.66 1.33
N ILE A 318 -6.59 -16.62 2.47
CA ILE A 318 -5.59 -17.61 2.85
C ILE A 318 -6.31 -18.67 3.70
N ALA A 319 -6.05 -19.95 3.42
CA ALA A 319 -6.60 -21.04 4.21
C ALA A 319 -6.30 -20.82 5.70
N GLY A 320 -7.34 -20.78 6.52
CA GLY A 320 -7.22 -20.56 7.97
C GLY A 320 -7.28 -19.09 8.43
N GLU A 321 -7.33 -18.10 7.52
CA GLU A 321 -7.59 -16.71 7.93
C GLU A 321 -9.09 -16.49 8.23
N PRO A 322 -9.46 -15.74 9.29
CA PRO A 322 -10.86 -15.55 9.66
C PRO A 322 -11.64 -14.79 8.58
N GLY A 323 -12.86 -15.24 8.27
CA GLY A 323 -13.75 -14.66 7.27
C GLY A 323 -14.46 -13.36 7.69
N GLY A 324 -13.75 -12.43 8.33
CA GLY A 324 -14.33 -11.22 8.92
C GLY A 324 -14.34 -9.98 8.03
N GLY A 325 -14.26 -10.16 6.71
CA GLY A 325 -14.05 -9.08 5.75
C GLY A 325 -12.57 -8.73 5.56
N ALA A 326 -12.31 -7.67 4.80
CA ALA A 326 -10.93 -7.26 4.48
C ALA A 326 -10.78 -5.74 4.41
N TRP A 327 -9.62 -5.26 4.82
CA TRP A 327 -9.17 -3.91 4.54
C TRP A 327 -8.49 -3.86 3.18
N PHE A 328 -9.03 -3.06 2.27
CA PHE A 328 -8.47 -2.83 0.95
C PHE A 328 -7.68 -1.51 0.93
N ARG A 329 -6.36 -1.64 0.76
CA ARG A 329 -5.40 -0.54 0.63
C ARG A 329 -5.50 0.08 -0.76
N LEU A 330 -5.65 1.41 -0.81
CA LEU A 330 -5.68 2.21 -2.03
C LEU A 330 -4.77 3.43 -1.87
N ASP A 331 -3.99 3.74 -2.91
CA ASP A 331 -3.14 4.94 -2.95
C ASP A 331 -3.57 5.86 -4.10
N PRO A 332 -4.27 6.97 -3.81
CA PRO A 332 -4.67 7.95 -4.82
C PRO A 332 -3.54 8.91 -5.25
N THR A 333 -2.33 8.76 -4.70
CA THR A 333 -1.22 9.66 -5.02
C THR A 333 -0.70 9.40 -6.44
N PRO A 334 -0.69 10.39 -7.36
CA PRO A 334 -0.19 10.19 -8.72
C PRO A 334 1.25 9.68 -8.72
N GLY A 335 1.55 8.71 -9.59
CA GLY A 335 2.87 8.08 -9.68
C GLY A 335 3.12 6.96 -8.66
N SER A 336 2.15 6.61 -7.81
CA SER A 336 2.18 5.35 -7.06
C SER A 336 1.73 4.18 -7.96
N GLU A 337 2.60 3.22 -8.24
CA GLU A 337 2.20 1.99 -8.96
C GLU A 337 1.49 1.00 -8.02
N GLU A 338 0.47 0.30 -8.51
CA GLU A 338 -0.12 -0.86 -7.82
C GLU A 338 0.77 -2.09 -8.07
N THR A 339 1.85 -2.25 -7.30
CA THR A 339 2.59 -3.51 -7.32
C THR A 339 1.87 -4.54 -6.44
N GLY A 340 1.12 -5.47 -7.04
CA GLY A 340 0.55 -6.63 -6.34
C GLY A 340 -0.97 -6.80 -6.35
N SER A 341 -1.70 -6.24 -7.33
CA SER A 341 -3.07 -6.67 -7.57
C SER A 341 -3.07 -8.09 -8.15
N VAL A 342 -3.40 -9.08 -7.32
CA VAL A 342 -3.91 -10.36 -7.85
C VAL A 342 -5.11 -9.99 -8.72
N ALA A 343 -5.01 -10.26 -10.02
CA ALA A 343 -6.11 -10.04 -10.95
C ALA A 343 -7.30 -10.89 -10.49
N ILE A 344 -8.29 -10.23 -9.87
CA ILE A 344 -9.57 -10.86 -9.53
C ILE A 344 -10.35 -10.92 -10.84
N SER A 345 -10.10 -11.98 -11.60
CA SER A 345 -10.83 -12.28 -12.82
C SER A 345 -12.15 -12.96 -12.46
N ASP A 346 -13.26 -12.27 -12.68
CA ASP A 346 -14.60 -12.84 -12.67
C ASP A 346 -14.83 -13.61 -13.98
N PRO A 347 -15.14 -14.94 -13.97
CA PRO A 347 -15.20 -15.78 -15.18
C PRO A 347 -16.32 -15.43 -16.17
N THR A 348 -17.19 -14.47 -15.86
CA THR A 348 -18.45 -14.23 -16.60
C THR A 348 -18.46 -12.95 -17.45
N LEU A 349 -17.43 -12.12 -17.35
CA LEU A 349 -17.33 -10.81 -18.02
C LEU A 349 -16.44 -10.80 -19.28
N MET A 350 -16.04 -11.97 -19.77
CA MET A 350 -15.07 -12.11 -20.87
C MET A 350 -15.65 -11.88 -22.28
N ASN A 351 -16.64 -10.99 -22.47
CA ASN A 351 -17.25 -10.83 -23.81
C ASN A 351 -17.70 -9.45 -24.27
N ARG A 352 -17.27 -8.34 -23.63
CA ARG A 352 -17.53 -6.99 -24.19
C ARG A 352 -16.34 -6.04 -23.99
N VAL A 353 -15.44 -6.07 -24.98
CA VAL A 353 -14.60 -4.97 -25.51
C VAL A 353 -14.04 -3.99 -24.46
N GLY A 354 -12.77 -4.20 -24.08
CA GLY A 354 -12.01 -3.23 -23.29
C GLY A 354 -10.55 -3.59 -22.99
N ASN A 355 -10.20 -4.89 -23.02
CA ASN A 355 -8.90 -5.38 -22.52
C ASN A 355 -7.97 -5.92 -23.62
N ALA A 356 -7.86 -5.21 -24.76
CA ALA A 356 -6.92 -5.57 -25.82
C ALA A 356 -5.66 -4.69 -25.87
N LEU A 357 -5.59 -3.60 -25.08
CA LEU A 357 -4.48 -2.64 -25.14
C LEU A 357 -3.43 -2.82 -24.02
N ASP A 358 -3.79 -3.35 -22.85
CA ASP A 358 -2.85 -3.52 -21.74
C ASP A 358 -1.90 -4.73 -21.90
N TYR A 359 -2.20 -5.67 -22.79
CA TYR A 359 -1.31 -6.80 -23.11
C TYR A 359 -0.33 -6.49 -24.26
N ALA A 360 -0.60 -5.44 -25.05
CA ALA A 360 0.27 -5.01 -26.15
C ALA A 360 1.44 -4.14 -25.68
N GLN A 361 1.37 -3.57 -24.48
CA GLN A 361 2.43 -2.72 -23.92
C GLN A 361 3.54 -3.52 -23.23
N LEU A 362 3.24 -4.75 -22.80
CA LEU A 362 4.22 -5.68 -22.22
C LEU A 362 5.16 -6.32 -23.25
N LEU A 363 4.77 -6.39 -24.53
CA LEU A 363 5.62 -6.94 -25.61
C LEU A 363 6.47 -5.87 -26.33
N TRP A 364 6.14 -4.58 -26.19
CA TRP A 364 6.90 -3.50 -26.83
C TRP A 364 8.14 -3.09 -26.01
N GLN A 365 8.12 -3.27 -24.69
CA GLN A 365 9.25 -2.94 -23.82
C GLN A 365 10.46 -3.87 -24.01
N ASP A 366 10.26 -5.11 -24.49
CA ASP A 366 11.35 -6.05 -24.79
C ASP A 366 11.87 -5.97 -26.24
N TYR A 367 11.25 -5.16 -27.12
CA TYR A 367 11.66 -5.06 -28.53
C TYR A 367 12.44 -3.77 -28.88
N VAL A 368 12.44 -2.72 -28.05
CA VAL A 368 12.99 -1.39 -28.43
C VAL A 368 14.17 -0.87 -27.58
N LEU A 369 14.64 -1.57 -26.54
CA LEU A 369 15.85 -1.15 -25.80
C LEU A 369 16.95 -2.20 -25.71
N GLY A 370 17.09 -3.02 -26.75
CA GLY A 370 18.25 -3.88 -26.99
C GLY A 370 19.11 -3.44 -28.17
N ARG A 371 19.57 -2.17 -28.23
CA ARG A 371 20.69 -1.79 -29.12
C ARG A 371 21.51 -0.62 -28.56
N THR A 372 22.82 -0.85 -28.54
CA THR A 372 23.95 0.12 -28.41
C THR A 372 24.09 0.82 -27.05
N SER A 373 25.21 0.81 -26.32
CA SER A 373 26.62 0.39 -26.47
C SER A 373 27.25 0.40 -25.04
N GLY A 374 28.31 -0.30 -24.62
CA GLY A 374 29.29 -1.18 -25.24
C GLY A 374 30.52 -1.39 -24.31
N ARG A 375 31.49 -2.20 -24.81
CA ARG A 375 32.79 -2.66 -24.25
C ARG A 375 32.69 -3.86 -23.29
N GLY A 376 33.22 -5.05 -23.59
CA GLY A 376 34.54 -5.43 -24.14
C GLY A 376 35.32 -6.03 -22.95
N GLU A 377 35.78 -7.30 -22.90
CA GLU A 377 36.66 -8.06 -23.79
C GLU A 377 36.77 -9.54 -23.30
N GLN A 378 37.14 -10.44 -24.23
CA GLN A 378 37.85 -11.75 -24.08
C GLN A 378 37.09 -12.93 -23.43
N VAL A 379 37.08 -14.16 -23.97
CA VAL A 379 38.19 -15.00 -24.47
C VAL A 379 37.68 -15.97 -25.57
N GLU A 380 38.37 -16.02 -26.72
CA GLU A 380 38.35 -17.16 -27.65
C GLU A 380 39.04 -18.36 -26.98
N GLN A 381 38.46 -19.56 -27.08
CA GLN A 381 39.24 -20.77 -27.37
C GLN A 381 38.38 -22.02 -27.67
N PHE A 382 38.78 -22.67 -28.76
CA PHE A 382 38.72 -24.11 -29.06
C PHE A 382 37.35 -24.76 -29.25
N LEU A 383 37.01 -25.07 -30.51
CA LEU A 383 36.69 -26.43 -30.96
C LEU A 383 37.02 -26.57 -32.46
N ASP A 384 38.24 -27.02 -32.74
CA ASP A 384 38.65 -27.67 -33.98
C ASP A 384 39.08 -29.08 -33.58
N ASP A 385 38.35 -30.10 -34.04
CA ASP A 385 38.77 -31.51 -34.10
C ASP A 385 37.77 -32.29 -35.02
N LEU A 386 37.94 -32.08 -36.34
CA LEU A 386 37.93 -33.00 -37.52
C LEU A 386 37.00 -34.26 -37.60
N PRO A 387 36.69 -34.84 -38.80
CA PRO A 387 37.24 -34.54 -40.14
C PRO A 387 36.22 -34.40 -41.31
N GLU A 388 36.70 -33.81 -42.41
CA GLU A 388 36.17 -33.85 -43.78
C GLU A 388 36.68 -35.08 -44.58
N ASP A 389 36.07 -35.29 -45.75
CA ASP A 389 36.37 -36.20 -46.88
C ASP A 389 35.76 -37.63 -46.88
N ASP A 390 34.76 -37.88 -47.73
CA ASP A 390 34.98 -38.33 -49.13
C ASP A 390 33.65 -38.44 -49.93
N GLU A 391 33.68 -38.00 -51.18
CA GLU A 391 32.67 -38.08 -52.27
C GLU A 391 32.59 -39.52 -52.89
N PRO A 392 31.78 -39.89 -53.94
CA PRO A 392 31.33 -39.06 -55.08
C PRO A 392 29.91 -39.33 -55.70
N ASP A 393 29.53 -38.43 -56.65
CA ASP A 393 28.68 -38.56 -57.87
C ASP A 393 27.25 -39.17 -57.76
N GLU A 394 26.19 -38.75 -58.48
CA GLU A 394 25.99 -37.94 -59.68
C GLU A 394 24.48 -37.53 -59.74
N GLU A 395 24.17 -36.39 -60.35
CA GLU A 395 22.88 -36.06 -60.99
C GLU A 395 21.58 -35.83 -60.14
N GLN A 396 21.30 -34.56 -59.83
CA GLN A 396 20.26 -33.73 -60.49
C GLN A 396 19.71 -32.62 -59.57
N THR A 397 20.12 -31.41 -59.89
CA THR A 397 19.58 -30.12 -59.44
C THR A 397 18.27 -29.80 -60.17
N ALA A 398 17.18 -29.49 -59.44
CA ALA A 398 16.09 -28.64 -59.94
C ALA A 398 15.13 -28.16 -58.84
N SER A 399 14.93 -26.83 -58.82
CA SER A 399 13.78 -26.03 -58.30
C SER A 399 13.43 -26.14 -56.80
N LEU A 400 13.59 -25.15 -55.90
CA LEU A 400 13.31 -23.69 -55.90
C LEU A 400 11.92 -23.29 -56.42
N TRP A 401 11.20 -22.50 -55.60
CA TRP A 401 9.78 -22.05 -55.65
C TRP A 401 8.81 -23.09 -55.05
N GLU A 402 8.01 -22.84 -54.01
CA GLU A 402 7.00 -21.80 -53.73
C GLU A 402 6.63 -21.84 -52.22
N ARG A 403 6.30 -20.78 -51.47
CA ARG A 403 6.04 -19.35 -51.70
C ARG A 403 6.25 -18.59 -50.40
#